data_AF-K2M9M4-F1
#
_entry.id   AF-K2M9M4-F1
#
_cell.length_a   1.000
_cell.length_b   1.000
_cell.length_c   1.000
_cell.angle_alpha   90.00
_cell.angle_beta   90.00
_cell.angle_gamma   90.00
#
_symmetry.space_group_name_H-M   'P 1'
#
loop_
_entity.id
_entity.type
_entity.pdbx_description
1 polymer ?
#
loop_
_entity_poly.entity_id
_entity_poly.type
_entity_poly.pdbx_seq_one_letter_code
_entity_poly.pdbx_strand_id
1 'polypeptide(L)'
;MTMARLADTITVSIGGEAIQLRPSLRFAIRLERRPGSFARLARDVFDGSLTAAIDIIRDHYDHPMLETLILDSGFDRLREPLTLYIMALAGMDPEARTEAPDDAKAVSFGEFLEDLFKKAAGWLGWEPDVALDATPAEIMLAMEGRMDMLKAIFGSADDQDTPESKMSLDDKFRTVFSSFGTTKFTKRKEANS
;
A
#
# COMPACT_ATOMS: atom_id res chain seq x y z
N MET A 1 -0.77 -18.17 4.31
CA MET A 1 0.12 -17.57 5.32
C MET A 1 -0.14 -16.07 5.29
N THR A 2 -0.91 -15.55 6.25
CA THR A 2 -1.32 -14.14 6.26
C THR A 2 -0.12 -13.31 6.73
N MET A 3 0.44 -12.46 5.86
CA MET A 3 1.47 -11.52 6.28
C MET A 3 0.92 -10.62 7.39
N ALA A 4 1.71 -10.43 8.45
CA ALA A 4 1.45 -9.40 9.44
C ALA A 4 1.49 -8.03 8.73
N ARG A 5 0.46 -7.22 8.95
CA ARG A 5 0.32 -5.89 8.37
C ARG A 5 0.94 -4.85 9.28
N LEU A 6 1.51 -3.82 8.68
CA LEU A 6 2.09 -2.68 9.39
C LEU A 6 1.05 -1.61 9.67
N ALA A 7 0.03 -1.48 8.83
CA ALA A 7 -1.05 -0.53 9.05
C ALA A 7 -2.09 -1.09 10.02
N ASP A 8 -2.38 -0.32 11.07
CA ASP A 8 -3.43 -0.65 12.02
C ASP A 8 -4.83 -0.62 11.39
N THR A 9 -5.70 -1.45 11.94
CA THR A 9 -7.11 -1.47 11.56
C THR A 9 -7.85 -0.35 12.26
N ILE A 10 -8.61 0.45 11.51
CA ILE A 10 -9.36 1.57 12.05
C ILE A 10 -10.73 1.06 12.50
N THR A 11 -11.11 1.33 13.74
CA THR A 11 -12.40 0.86 14.27
C THR A 11 -13.41 1.99 14.28
N VAL A 12 -14.61 1.74 13.76
CA VAL A 12 -15.79 2.61 13.90
C VAL A 12 -16.87 1.90 14.69
N SER A 13 -17.64 2.65 15.49
CA SER A 13 -18.82 2.09 16.16
C SER A 13 -20.08 2.55 15.46
N ILE A 14 -20.87 1.60 14.95
CA ILE A 14 -22.10 1.88 14.23
C ILE A 14 -23.18 0.90 14.72
N GLY A 15 -24.35 1.41 15.12
CA GLY A 15 -25.44 0.55 15.58
C GLY A 15 -25.13 -0.23 16.86
N GLY A 16 -24.14 0.20 17.65
CA GLY A 16 -23.64 -0.53 18.82
C GLY A 16 -22.63 -1.64 18.48
N GLU A 17 -22.32 -1.88 17.21
CA GLU A 17 -21.29 -2.82 16.76
C GLU A 17 -19.97 -2.10 16.48
N ALA A 18 -18.86 -2.80 16.70
CA ALA A 18 -17.53 -2.33 16.35
C ALA A 18 -17.15 -2.92 14.98
N ILE A 19 -16.97 -2.05 13.99
CA ILE A 19 -16.65 -2.42 12.61
C ILE A 19 -15.19 -2.06 12.35
N GLN A 20 -14.48 -3.00 11.76
CA GLN A 20 -13.08 -2.85 11.38
C GLN A 20 -12.95 -2.38 9.93
N LEU A 21 -12.43 -1.18 9.74
CA LEU A 21 -12.08 -0.62 8.44
C LEU A 21 -10.61 -0.91 8.16
N ARG A 22 -10.35 -1.64 7.09
CA ARG A 22 -9.01 -2.06 6.69
C ARG A 22 -8.57 -1.36 5.40
N PRO A 23 -7.79 -0.29 5.47
CA PRO A 23 -7.28 0.37 4.28
C PRO A 23 -6.55 -0.61 3.37
N SER A 24 -6.69 -0.43 2.06
CA SER A 24 -5.95 -1.20 1.05
C SER A 24 -5.90 -0.44 -0.27
N LEU A 25 -4.93 -0.78 -1.12
CA LEU A 25 -4.82 -0.22 -2.45
C LEU A 25 -6.09 -0.48 -3.28
N ARG A 26 -6.74 -1.63 -3.11
CA ARG A 26 -8.03 -1.95 -3.76
C ARG A 26 -9.10 -0.91 -3.43
N PHE A 27 -9.25 -0.58 -2.15
CA PHE A 27 -10.26 0.38 -1.73
C PHE A 27 -9.92 1.81 -2.15
N ALA A 28 -8.63 2.18 -2.14
CA ALA A 28 -8.19 3.47 -2.67
C ALA A 28 -8.57 3.61 -4.15
N ILE A 29 -8.28 2.61 -4.98
CA ILE A 29 -8.61 2.60 -6.42
C ILE A 29 -10.13 2.67 -6.63
N ARG A 30 -10.91 1.89 -5.87
CA ARG A 30 -12.37 1.89 -5.99
C ARG A 30 -12.97 3.24 -5.60
N LEU A 31 -12.47 3.87 -4.54
CA LEU A 31 -12.95 5.17 -4.06
C LEU A 31 -12.52 6.33 -4.98
N GLU A 32 -11.34 6.25 -5.61
CA GLU A 32 -10.89 7.23 -6.62
C GLU A 32 -11.77 7.21 -7.87
N ARG A 33 -12.33 6.05 -8.23
CA ARG A 33 -13.26 5.91 -9.37
C ARG A 33 -14.65 6.49 -9.12
N ARG A 34 -14.94 7.01 -7.93
CA ARG A 34 -16.24 7.63 -7.61
C ARG A 34 -16.41 8.98 -8.32
N PRO A 35 -17.65 9.42 -8.58
CA PRO A 35 -17.91 10.76 -9.11
C PRO A 35 -17.34 11.87 -8.23
N GLY A 36 -16.40 12.65 -8.77
CA GLY A 36 -15.69 13.70 -8.04
C GLY A 36 -14.37 13.25 -7.38
N SER A 37 -13.96 12.00 -7.61
CA SER A 37 -12.70 11.41 -7.18
C SER A 37 -12.47 11.39 -5.66
N PHE A 38 -11.28 10.95 -5.26
CA PHE A 38 -10.85 10.91 -3.86
C PHE A 38 -10.82 12.31 -3.23
N ALA A 39 -10.54 13.35 -4.01
CA ALA A 39 -10.51 14.73 -3.53
C ALA A 39 -11.89 15.24 -3.08
N ARG A 40 -12.97 14.81 -3.75
CA ARG A 40 -14.34 15.09 -3.27
C ARG A 40 -14.68 14.22 -2.07
N LEU A 41 -14.28 12.95 -2.06
CA LEU A 41 -14.50 12.07 -0.90
C LEU A 41 -13.96 12.70 0.40
N ALA A 42 -12.74 13.22 0.38
CA ALA A 42 -12.11 13.84 1.54
C ALA A 42 -12.92 15.03 2.07
N ARG A 43 -13.40 15.90 1.17
CA ARG A 43 -14.27 17.02 1.53
C ARG A 43 -15.61 16.56 2.07
N ASP A 44 -16.25 15.61 1.38
CA ASP A 44 -17.56 15.09 1.76
C ASP A 44 -17.51 14.43 3.17
N VAL A 45 -16.42 13.74 3.53
CA VAL A 45 -16.24 13.20 4.89
C VAL A 45 -16.11 14.31 5.93
N PHE A 46 -15.32 15.34 5.64
CA PHE A 46 -15.17 16.48 6.54
C PHE A 46 -16.52 17.18 6.80
N ASP A 47 -17.31 17.34 5.73
CA ASP A 47 -18.65 17.97 5.75
C ASP A 47 -19.75 17.06 6.35
N GLY A 48 -19.44 15.80 6.70
CA GLY A 48 -20.39 14.87 7.33
C GLY A 48 -21.39 14.25 6.35
N SER A 49 -20.97 13.98 5.12
CA SER A 49 -21.80 13.35 4.09
C SER A 49 -22.12 11.89 4.38
N LEU A 50 -23.42 11.56 4.43
CA LEU A 50 -23.92 10.18 4.54
C LEU A 50 -23.45 9.30 3.40
N THR A 51 -23.50 9.82 2.17
CA THR A 51 -23.07 9.08 0.99
C THR A 51 -21.59 8.71 1.08
N ALA A 52 -20.74 9.62 1.55
CA ALA A 52 -19.32 9.35 1.72
C ALA A 52 -19.05 8.29 2.80
N ALA A 53 -19.75 8.36 3.93
CA ALA A 53 -19.64 7.35 4.99
C ALA A 53 -20.09 5.97 4.50
N ILE A 54 -21.24 5.88 3.82
CA ILE A 54 -21.72 4.63 3.22
C ILE A 54 -20.70 4.08 2.23
N ASP A 55 -20.17 4.92 1.36
CA ASP A 55 -19.18 4.50 0.36
C ASP A 55 -17.93 3.91 1.01
N ILE A 56 -17.44 4.47 2.12
CA ILE A 56 -16.28 3.91 2.82
C ILE A 56 -16.65 2.59 3.53
N ILE A 57 -17.75 2.58 4.30
CA ILE A 57 -18.04 1.51 5.26
C ILE A 57 -18.57 0.25 4.57
N ARG A 58 -19.31 0.38 3.47
CA ARG A 58 -19.95 -0.75 2.77
C ARG A 58 -18.94 -1.81 2.29
N ASP A 59 -17.71 -1.40 2.00
CA ASP A 59 -16.64 -2.32 1.58
C ASP A 59 -16.14 -3.23 2.73
N HIS A 60 -16.46 -2.89 3.99
CA HIS A 60 -16.03 -3.62 5.19
C HIS A 60 -17.19 -4.23 5.97
N TYR A 61 -18.41 -3.74 5.74
CA TYR A 61 -19.59 -4.14 6.48
C TYR A 61 -20.82 -4.19 5.58
N ASP A 62 -21.17 -5.41 5.18
CA ASP A 62 -22.34 -5.70 4.38
C ASP A 62 -23.57 -5.85 5.28
N HIS A 63 -24.28 -4.75 5.51
CA HIS A 63 -25.49 -4.73 6.32
C HIS A 63 -26.64 -4.00 5.60
N PRO A 64 -27.85 -4.60 5.53
CA PRO A 64 -28.97 -4.06 4.75
C PRO A 64 -29.49 -2.71 5.26
N MET A 65 -29.26 -2.40 6.53
CA MET A 65 -29.65 -1.12 7.16
C MET A 65 -28.46 -0.18 7.42
N LEU A 66 -27.33 -0.34 6.73
CA LEU A 66 -26.12 0.46 6.95
C LEU A 66 -26.41 1.97 7.04
N GLU A 67 -27.26 2.49 6.16
CA GLU A 67 -27.59 3.92 6.10
C GLU A 67 -28.24 4.41 7.39
N THR A 68 -29.23 3.65 7.89
CA THR A 68 -29.92 3.94 9.15
C THR A 68 -28.96 3.85 10.32
N LEU A 69 -28.11 2.83 10.36
CA LEU A 69 -27.14 2.64 11.45
C LEU A 69 -26.12 3.79 11.50
N ILE A 70 -25.65 4.28 10.34
CA ILE A 70 -24.77 5.45 10.27
C ILE A 70 -25.47 6.69 10.80
N LEU A 71 -26.71 6.93 10.39
CA LEU A 71 -27.50 8.07 10.85
C LEU A 71 -27.72 8.05 12.37
N ASP A 72 -28.11 6.91 12.92
CA ASP A 72 -28.36 6.74 14.36
C ASP A 72 -27.09 6.92 15.20
N SER A 73 -25.93 6.56 14.64
CA SER A 73 -24.64 6.69 15.33
C SER A 73 -24.14 8.13 15.39
N GLY A 74 -24.57 8.98 14.45
CA GLY A 74 -24.19 10.39 14.32
C GLY A 74 -22.81 10.59 13.67
N PHE A 75 -22.72 11.57 12.76
CA PHE A 75 -21.50 11.83 11.98
C PHE A 75 -20.30 12.28 12.80
N ASP A 76 -20.51 13.00 13.90
CA ASP A 76 -19.39 13.52 14.70
C ASP A 76 -18.50 12.40 15.24
N ARG A 77 -19.06 11.22 15.52
CA ARG A 77 -18.31 10.03 15.96
C ARG A 77 -17.59 9.31 14.82
N LEU A 78 -18.02 9.53 13.59
CA LEU A 78 -17.44 8.88 12.40
C LEU A 78 -16.41 9.76 11.70
N ARG A 79 -16.48 11.09 11.88
CA ARG A 79 -15.62 12.03 11.15
C ARG A 79 -14.13 11.71 11.32
N GLU A 80 -13.67 11.56 12.56
CA GLU A 80 -12.27 11.26 12.86
C GLU A 80 -11.79 9.92 12.27
N PRO A 81 -12.43 8.76 12.56
CA PRO A 81 -11.96 7.49 12.01
C PRO A 81 -12.08 7.40 10.48
N LEU A 82 -13.10 8.02 9.87
CA LEU A 82 -13.19 8.08 8.40
C LEU A 82 -12.09 8.98 7.80
N THR A 83 -11.68 10.05 8.49
CA THR A 83 -10.56 10.90 8.08
C THR A 83 -9.23 10.12 8.15
N LEU A 84 -8.99 9.41 9.25
CA LEU A 84 -7.83 8.52 9.37
C LEU A 84 -7.80 7.46 8.28
N TYR A 85 -8.96 6.91 7.92
CA TYR A 85 -9.08 5.93 6.85
C TYR A 85 -8.68 6.52 5.50
N ILE A 86 -9.14 7.73 5.19
CA ILE A 86 -8.74 8.48 3.98
C ILE A 86 -7.23 8.74 3.97
N MET A 87 -6.64 9.18 5.09
CA MET A 87 -5.20 9.41 5.18
C MET A 87 -4.40 8.13 4.91
N ALA A 88 -4.83 7.00 5.49
CA ALA A 88 -4.20 5.71 5.26
C ALA A 88 -4.30 5.25 3.79
N LEU A 89 -5.41 5.52 3.11
CA LEU A 89 -5.56 5.27 1.66
C LEU A 89 -4.72 6.19 0.78
N ALA A 90 -4.27 7.33 1.30
CA ALA A 90 -3.29 8.19 0.65
C ALA A 90 -1.83 7.79 0.98
N GLY A 91 -1.63 6.77 1.83
CA GLY A 91 -0.31 6.39 2.31
C GLY A 91 0.29 7.38 3.30
N MET A 92 -0.53 8.25 3.88
CA MET A 92 -0.10 9.21 4.88
C MET A 92 -0.18 8.58 6.27
N ASP A 93 0.88 8.76 7.04
CA ASP A 93 0.89 8.49 8.46
C ASP A 93 0.51 9.79 9.21
N PRO A 94 -0.58 9.82 10.00
CA PRO A 94 -0.99 11.00 10.74
C PRO A 94 0.05 11.48 11.77
N GLU A 95 0.96 10.61 12.20
CA GLU A 95 2.04 10.97 13.15
C GLU A 95 3.33 11.43 12.45
N ALA A 96 3.46 11.18 11.13
CA ALA A 96 4.64 11.54 10.38
C ALA A 96 4.62 13.01 9.97
N ARG A 97 5.68 13.74 10.34
CA ARG A 97 5.92 15.11 9.89
C ARG A 97 6.45 15.08 8.46
N THR A 98 5.60 15.35 7.47
CA THR A 98 6.00 15.39 6.06
C THR A 98 6.40 16.80 5.66
N GLU A 99 7.67 17.00 5.32
CA GLU A 99 8.11 18.19 4.56
C GLU A 99 7.90 17.89 3.07
N ALA A 100 7.03 18.66 2.40
CA ALA A 100 6.82 18.49 0.97
C ALA A 100 8.03 19.05 0.21
N PRO A 101 8.64 18.32 -0.73
CA PRO A 101 9.65 18.89 -1.61
C PRO A 101 9.02 19.95 -2.52
N ASP A 102 9.62 21.14 -2.55
CA ASP A 102 9.10 22.32 -3.29
C ASP A 102 8.99 22.13 -4.82
N ASP A 103 9.60 21.08 -5.37
CA ASP A 103 9.78 20.90 -6.83
C ASP A 103 9.22 19.57 -7.38
N ALA A 104 8.32 18.93 -6.64
CA ALA A 104 7.69 17.69 -7.08
C ALA A 104 6.61 17.97 -8.14
N LYS A 105 6.69 17.29 -9.30
CA LYS A 105 5.59 17.30 -10.28
C LYS A 105 4.30 16.82 -9.61
N ALA A 106 3.25 17.63 -9.71
CA ALA A 106 1.91 17.22 -9.29
C ALA A 106 1.43 16.07 -10.18
N VAL A 107 1.36 14.87 -9.61
CA VAL A 107 0.80 13.67 -10.24
C VAL A 107 -0.65 13.54 -9.75
N SER A 108 -1.57 13.06 -10.59
CA SER A 108 -2.94 12.81 -10.14
C SER A 108 -2.98 11.66 -9.12
N PHE A 109 -4.01 11.63 -8.26
CA PHE A 109 -4.13 10.58 -7.26
C PHE A 109 -4.31 9.19 -7.92
N GLY A 110 -5.06 9.11 -9.02
CA GLY A 110 -5.18 7.88 -9.81
C GLY A 110 -3.83 7.36 -10.33
N GLU A 111 -3.01 8.23 -10.92
CA GLU A 111 -1.67 7.87 -11.39
C GLU A 111 -0.75 7.43 -10.24
N PHE A 112 -0.86 8.05 -9.05
CA PHE A 112 -0.16 7.61 -7.84
C PHE A 112 -0.55 6.17 -7.45
N LEU A 113 -1.84 5.84 -7.44
CA LEU A 113 -2.31 4.48 -7.10
C LEU A 113 -1.88 3.45 -8.16
N GLU A 114 -1.87 3.81 -9.44
CA GLU A 114 -1.37 2.96 -10.52
C GLU A 114 0.12 2.69 -10.38
N ASP A 115 0.92 3.71 -10.03
CA ASP A 115 2.34 3.56 -9.77
C ASP A 115 2.61 2.65 -8.57
N LEU A 116 1.83 2.74 -7.48
CA LEU A 116 1.92 1.80 -6.36
C LEU A 116 1.64 0.36 -6.78
N PHE A 117 0.59 0.12 -7.57
CA PHE A 117 0.31 -1.22 -8.07
C PHE A 117 1.45 -1.74 -8.94
N LYS A 118 2.00 -0.90 -9.82
CA LYS A 118 3.14 -1.24 -10.68
C LYS A 118 4.39 -1.57 -9.87
N LYS A 119 4.68 -0.80 -8.81
CA LYS A 119 5.80 -1.09 -7.89
C LYS A 119 5.59 -2.42 -7.17
N ALA A 120 4.40 -2.66 -6.62
CA ALA A 120 4.10 -3.87 -5.88
C ALA A 120 4.10 -5.13 -6.76
N ALA A 121 3.28 -5.17 -7.81
CA ALA A 121 3.12 -6.35 -8.65
C ALA A 121 4.28 -6.53 -9.65
N GLY A 122 4.89 -5.42 -10.10
CA GLY A 122 5.97 -5.46 -11.07
C GLY A 122 7.35 -5.52 -10.41
N TRP A 123 7.70 -4.49 -9.65
CA TRP A 123 9.04 -4.40 -9.09
C TRP A 123 9.23 -5.37 -7.92
N LEU A 124 8.40 -5.26 -6.88
CA LEU A 124 8.45 -6.10 -5.68
C LEU A 124 8.10 -7.56 -5.98
N GLY A 125 7.38 -7.81 -7.07
CA GLY A 125 7.02 -9.16 -7.53
C GLY A 125 5.94 -9.82 -6.68
N TRP A 126 5.09 -9.02 -6.04
CA TRP A 126 3.94 -9.54 -5.30
C TRP A 126 2.87 -10.04 -6.27
N GLU A 127 2.12 -11.06 -5.86
CA GLU A 127 0.91 -11.44 -6.57
C GLU A 127 -0.09 -10.27 -6.61
N PRO A 128 -0.86 -10.07 -7.69
CA PRO A 128 -1.79 -8.96 -7.82
C PRO A 128 -2.74 -8.79 -6.64
N ASP A 129 -3.26 -9.90 -6.10
CA ASP A 129 -4.15 -9.87 -4.95
C ASP A 129 -3.45 -9.38 -3.68
N VAL A 130 -2.18 -9.77 -3.48
CA VAL A 130 -1.38 -9.30 -2.33
C VAL A 130 -1.09 -7.81 -2.46
N ALA A 131 -0.77 -7.34 -3.68
CA ALA A 131 -0.55 -5.93 -3.96
C ALA A 131 -1.81 -5.08 -3.73
N LEU A 132 -2.96 -5.56 -4.19
CA LEU A 132 -4.25 -4.89 -4.00
C LEU A 132 -4.70 -4.87 -2.54
N ASP A 133 -4.33 -5.91 -1.79
CA ASP A 133 -4.69 -6.05 -0.38
C ASP A 133 -3.79 -5.24 0.55
N ALA A 134 -2.55 -4.92 0.16
CA ALA A 134 -1.62 -4.11 0.93
C ALA A 134 -2.05 -2.64 1.03
N THR A 135 -1.60 -1.93 2.06
CA THR A 135 -1.80 -0.48 2.15
C THR A 135 -0.79 0.27 1.27
N PRO A 136 -1.14 1.48 0.82
CA PRO A 136 -0.18 2.35 0.13
C PRO A 136 1.13 2.55 0.91
N ALA A 137 1.05 2.76 2.23
CA ALA A 137 2.22 2.91 3.09
C ALA A 137 3.11 1.66 3.12
N GLU A 138 2.52 0.46 3.22
CA GLU A 138 3.24 -0.81 3.17
C GLU A 138 4.00 -0.99 1.86
N ILE A 139 3.38 -0.62 0.74
CA ILE A 139 4.01 -0.70 -0.59
C ILE A 139 5.19 0.26 -0.68
N MET A 140 5.03 1.50 -0.21
CA MET A 140 6.10 2.50 -0.20
C MET A 140 7.29 2.05 0.65
N LEU A 141 7.03 1.54 1.85
CA LEU A 141 8.07 1.03 2.74
C LEU A 141 8.79 -0.20 2.15
N ALA A 142 8.05 -1.12 1.54
CA ALA A 142 8.65 -2.28 0.88
C ALA A 142 9.52 -1.86 -0.31
N MET A 143 9.12 -0.82 -1.05
CA MET A 143 9.93 -0.24 -2.12
C MET A 143 11.22 0.39 -1.59
N GLU A 144 11.13 1.16 -0.51
CA GLU A 144 12.28 1.77 0.16
C GLU A 144 13.31 0.73 0.59
N GLY A 145 12.88 -0.31 1.32
CA GLY A 145 13.76 -1.39 1.74
C GLY A 145 14.42 -2.12 0.56
N ARG A 146 13.72 -2.26 -0.57
CA ARG A 146 14.31 -2.82 -1.79
C ARG A 146 15.32 -1.88 -2.44
N MET A 147 15.11 -0.56 -2.40
CA MET A 147 16.10 0.40 -2.88
C MET A 147 17.36 0.37 -2.01
N ASP A 148 17.21 0.26 -0.69
CA ASP A 148 18.35 0.19 0.23
C ASP A 148 19.17 -1.08 0.04
N MET A 149 18.51 -2.22 -0.19
CA MET A 149 19.19 -3.46 -0.59
C MET A 149 19.99 -3.28 -1.88
N LEU A 150 19.42 -2.66 -2.92
CA LEU A 150 20.11 -2.43 -4.19
C LEU A 150 21.31 -1.49 -4.03
N LYS A 151 21.17 -0.42 -3.25
CA LYS A 151 22.28 0.49 -2.92
C LYS A 151 23.40 -0.28 -2.20
N ALA A 152 23.07 -1.13 -1.24
CA ALA A 152 24.06 -1.92 -0.51
C ALA A 152 24.83 -2.91 -1.41
N ILE A 153 24.18 -3.49 -2.42
CA ILE A 153 24.80 -4.45 -3.35
C ILE A 153 25.69 -3.75 -4.38
N PHE A 154 25.16 -2.67 -4.98
CA PHE A 154 25.79 -2.01 -6.13
C PHE A 154 26.67 -0.81 -5.75
N GLY A 155 26.66 -0.40 -4.47
CA GLY A 155 27.41 0.73 -3.96
C GLY A 155 26.72 2.06 -4.28
N SER A 156 26.59 2.92 -3.27
CA SER A 156 26.30 4.34 -3.48
C SER A 156 27.58 5.03 -3.93
N ALA A 157 27.53 5.89 -4.96
CA ALA A 157 28.68 6.64 -5.44
C ALA A 157 29.16 7.75 -4.47
N ASP A 158 28.67 7.77 -3.23
CA ASP A 158 28.82 8.91 -2.29
C ASP A 158 29.67 8.63 -1.05
N ASP A 159 30.37 7.50 -0.96
CA ASP A 159 31.46 7.35 0.00
C ASP A 159 32.79 7.27 -0.76
N GLN A 160 33.45 8.43 -0.87
CA GLN A 160 34.89 8.47 -1.04
C GLN A 160 35.55 7.85 0.21
N ASP A 161 36.52 6.97 -0.05
CA ASP A 161 37.42 6.27 0.90
C ASP A 161 36.91 4.95 1.55
N THR A 162 37.00 3.82 0.82
CA THR A 162 37.68 2.57 1.26
C THR A 162 37.71 1.48 0.16
N PRO A 163 38.65 0.49 0.24
CA PRO A 163 39.23 -0.18 -0.93
C PRO A 163 38.28 -1.16 -1.62
N GLU A 164 38.40 -1.20 -2.95
CA GLU A 164 37.74 -2.11 -3.90
C GLU A 164 37.19 -3.40 -3.28
N SER A 165 35.87 -3.44 -3.13
CA SER A 165 35.12 -4.68 -2.88
C SER A 165 35.41 -5.67 -4.03
N LYS A 166 36.28 -6.65 -3.78
CA LYS A 166 36.70 -7.74 -4.69
C LYS A 166 35.61 -8.75 -5.07
N MET A 167 34.34 -8.44 -4.90
CA MET A 167 33.28 -9.31 -5.40
C MET A 167 33.01 -8.94 -6.85
N SER A 168 33.24 -9.91 -7.74
CA SER A 168 32.86 -9.80 -9.14
C SER A 168 31.34 -9.56 -9.23
N LEU A 169 30.90 -8.88 -10.29
CA LEU A 169 29.47 -8.68 -10.55
C LEU A 169 28.73 -10.02 -10.54
N ASP A 170 29.34 -11.07 -11.08
CA ASP A 170 28.78 -12.43 -11.11
C ASP A 170 28.59 -13.04 -9.72
N ASP A 171 29.51 -12.78 -8.78
CA ASP A 171 29.37 -13.23 -7.39
C ASP A 171 28.27 -12.47 -6.65
N LYS A 172 28.11 -11.17 -6.93
CA LYS A 172 27.00 -10.36 -6.40
C LYS A 172 25.66 -10.85 -6.95
N PHE A 173 25.58 -11.07 -8.27
CA PHE A 173 24.40 -11.65 -8.92
C PHE A 173 24.05 -13.02 -8.35
N ARG A 174 25.00 -13.94 -8.25
CA ARG A 174 24.78 -15.29 -7.71
C ARG A 174 24.33 -15.27 -6.25
N THR A 175 24.84 -14.36 -5.43
CA THR A 175 24.44 -14.23 -4.02
C THR A 175 22.98 -13.76 -3.91
N VAL A 176 22.55 -12.82 -4.74
CA VAL A 176 21.16 -12.33 -4.77
C VAL A 176 20.19 -13.37 -5.35
N PHE A 177 20.59 -14.09 -6.40
CA PHE A 177 19.74 -15.09 -7.05
C PHE A 177 19.78 -16.48 -6.40
N SER A 178 20.62 -16.68 -5.37
CA SER A 178 20.60 -17.90 -4.55
C SER A 178 19.74 -17.76 -3.29
N SER A 179 19.47 -16.53 -2.81
CA SER A 179 18.52 -16.29 -1.73
C SER A 179 17.06 -16.41 -2.19
N PHE A 180 16.78 -16.18 -3.47
CA PHE A 180 15.57 -16.64 -4.13
C PHE A 180 15.78 -18.07 -4.61
N GLY A 181 15.06 -19.04 -4.02
CA GLY A 181 15.20 -20.47 -4.31
C GLY A 181 15.09 -20.79 -5.80
N THR A 182 16.23 -20.86 -6.50
CA THR A 182 16.31 -21.24 -7.90
C THR A 182 16.45 -22.76 -7.99
N THR A 183 15.34 -23.43 -8.32
CA THR A 183 15.35 -24.87 -8.59
C THR A 183 16.13 -25.14 -9.87
N LYS A 184 17.32 -25.74 -9.75
CA LYS A 184 18.13 -26.17 -10.90
C LYS A 184 17.35 -27.19 -11.75
N PHE A 185 16.98 -26.79 -12.98
CA PHE A 185 16.57 -27.74 -14.01
C PHE A 185 17.78 -28.58 -14.45
N THR A 186 17.84 -29.81 -13.97
CA THR A 186 18.88 -30.76 -14.37
C THR A 186 18.41 -31.45 -15.65
N LYS A 187 19.03 -31.10 -16.78
CA LYS A 187 18.77 -31.76 -18.07
C LYS A 187 19.16 -33.24 -17.95
N ARG A 188 18.14 -34.11 -17.97
CA ARG A 188 18.30 -35.57 -17.94
C ARG A 188 19.12 -35.99 -19.16
N LYS A 189 20.30 -36.57 -18.96
CA LYS A 189 21.02 -37.30 -20.01
C LYS A 189 20.15 -38.48 -20.39
N GLU A 190 19.58 -38.45 -21.59
CA GLU A 190 19.07 -39.65 -22.23
C GLU A 190 20.27 -40.55 -22.53
N ALA A 191 20.39 -41.62 -21.76
CA ALA A 191 21.07 -42.82 -22.19
C ALA A 191 20.07 -43.57 -23.06
N ASN A 192 20.40 -43.80 -24.33
CA ASN A 192 19.87 -44.95 -25.03
C ASN A 192 20.85 -45.47 -26.09
N SER A 193 21.26 -46.72 -25.84
CA SER A 193 21.72 -47.79 -26.72
C SER A 193 22.73 -47.53 -27.83
#